data_AF-A0A8D2DA07-F1
#
_entry.id   AF-A0A8D2DA07-F1
#
_cell.length_a   1.000
_cell.length_b   1.000
_cell.length_c   1.000
_cell.angle_alpha   90.00
_cell.angle_beta   90.00
_cell.angle_gamma   90.00
#
_symmetry.space_group_name_H-M   'P 1'
#
loop_
_entity.id
_entity.type
_entity.pdbx_description
1 polymer ?
#
loop_
_entity_poly.entity_id
_entity_poly.type
_entity_poly.pdbx_seq_one_letter_code
_entity_poly.pdbx_strand_id
1 'polypeptide(L)'
;MALYCRIAFRGKSFCCYRLLSTYVTKTRYLFELKEDDDVCRKAQQTGAFYLFHSLAPLLQTSEHQYLVPRFSLSELERLLSKFGQNAQRIEDSVLIGCSEQHEAWFALDLGLNSSSSTHASLPKSEMETELKGSFIELRKALFQLNPVDSSLLFTAQSLLHWHDGHQFCSRSGQPTKKNMAGSKRVCPSNKIIYYPQVKVWKRLSEGKLQRRWDWSWKDCSTLHPSTGPFLTAHS
;
A
#
# COMPACT_ATOMS: atom_id res chain seq x y z
N MET A 1 -45.63 46.81 -43.50
CA MET A 1 -45.44 46.14 -42.20
C MET A 1 -44.77 44.80 -42.47
N ALA A 2 -43.45 44.74 -42.66
CA ALA A 2 -42.48 44.47 -41.60
C ALA A 2 -43.00 43.34 -40.68
N LEU A 3 -42.40 42.15 -40.67
CA LEU A 3 -41.18 41.93 -39.90
C LEU A 3 -40.40 40.72 -40.43
N TYR A 4 -39.13 40.97 -40.74
CA TYR A 4 -38.06 39.97 -40.82
C TYR A 4 -37.99 39.21 -39.49
N CYS A 5 -38.09 37.88 -39.50
CA CYS A 5 -37.68 37.06 -38.36
C CYS A 5 -36.41 36.31 -38.76
N ARG A 6 -35.26 36.91 -38.44
CA ARG A 6 -33.93 36.30 -38.57
C ARG A 6 -33.89 35.07 -37.66
N ILE A 7 -33.74 33.90 -38.27
CA ILE A 7 -33.40 32.67 -37.56
C ILE A 7 -31.95 32.84 -37.09
N ALA A 8 -31.78 33.21 -35.83
CA ALA A 8 -30.48 33.22 -35.18
C ALA A 8 -29.99 31.77 -35.06
N PHE A 9 -28.99 31.41 -35.87
CA PHE A 9 -28.17 30.24 -35.61
C PHE A 9 -27.57 30.40 -34.21
N ARG A 10 -28.11 29.63 -33.26
CA ARG A 10 -27.59 29.51 -31.91
C ARG A 10 -26.23 28.82 -32.04
N GLY A 11 -25.18 29.63 -32.19
CA GLY A 11 -23.81 29.18 -32.25
C GLY A 11 -23.58 28.19 -31.11
N LYS A 12 -23.10 27.00 -31.49
CA LYS A 12 -22.67 25.95 -30.56
C LYS A 12 -21.89 26.63 -29.44
N SER A 13 -22.39 26.48 -28.22
CA SER A 13 -21.59 26.77 -27.03
C SER A 13 -20.27 26.04 -27.26
N PHE A 14 -19.20 26.82 -27.47
CA PHE A 14 -17.85 26.33 -27.34
C PHE A 14 -17.77 25.82 -25.91
N CYS A 15 -18.07 24.53 -25.74
CA CYS A 15 -17.82 23.83 -24.52
C CYS A 15 -16.33 24.01 -24.32
N CYS A 16 -15.97 24.90 -23.40
CA CYS A 16 -14.62 25.02 -22.92
C CYS A 16 -14.26 23.63 -22.42
N TYR A 17 -13.58 22.84 -23.27
CA TYR A 17 -12.92 21.64 -22.84
C TYR A 17 -11.96 22.14 -21.77
N ARG A 18 -12.33 22.00 -20.50
CA ARG A 18 -11.36 22.10 -19.42
C ARG A 18 -10.31 21.08 -19.83
N LEU A 19 -9.15 21.55 -20.27
CA LEU A 19 -7.95 20.74 -20.35
C LEU A 19 -7.86 20.08 -18.99
N LEU A 20 -8.29 18.82 -18.90
CA LEU A 20 -8.39 18.12 -17.65
C LEU A 20 -6.96 18.05 -17.14
N SER A 21 -6.70 18.72 -16.02
CA SER A 21 -5.42 18.61 -15.33
C SER A 21 -5.10 17.12 -15.21
N THR A 22 -3.88 16.74 -15.63
CA THR A 22 -3.42 15.34 -15.60
C THR A 22 -3.66 14.69 -14.23
N TYR A 23 -3.49 15.48 -13.17
CA TYR A 23 -3.83 15.10 -11.79
C TYR A 23 -5.29 14.66 -11.60
N VAL A 24 -6.27 15.41 -12.13
CA VAL A 24 -7.71 15.11 -11.97
C VAL A 24 -8.05 13.83 -12.72
N THR A 25 -7.53 13.67 -13.93
CA THR A 25 -7.73 12.46 -14.74
C THR A 25 -7.16 11.24 -14.04
N LYS A 26 -5.91 11.33 -13.58
CA LYS A 26 -5.24 10.29 -12.80
C LYS A 26 -6.00 9.91 -11.53
N THR A 27 -6.46 10.91 -10.78
CA THR A 27 -7.20 10.69 -9.52
C THR A 27 -8.53 9.98 -9.79
N ARG A 28 -9.26 10.38 -10.84
CA ARG A 28 -10.51 9.72 -11.24
C ARG A 28 -10.29 8.28 -11.65
N TYR A 29 -9.27 8.03 -12.48
CA TYR A 29 -8.91 6.69 -12.90
C TYR A 29 -8.53 5.81 -11.71
N LEU A 30 -7.69 6.30 -10.79
CA LEU A 30 -7.32 5.57 -9.58
C LEU A 30 -8.54 5.28 -8.67
N PHE A 31 -9.50 6.20 -8.60
CA PHE A 31 -10.72 6.00 -7.82
C PHE A 31 -11.62 4.93 -8.44
N GLU A 32 -11.77 4.96 -9.77
CA GLU A 32 -12.51 3.95 -10.53
C GLU A 32 -11.94 2.55 -10.30
N LEU A 33 -10.61 2.40 -10.40
CA LEU A 33 -9.93 1.13 -10.10
C LEU A 33 -10.17 0.63 -8.67
N LYS A 34 -10.35 1.52 -7.70
CA LYS A 34 -10.54 1.15 -6.28
C LYS A 34 -11.95 0.69 -5.96
N GLU A 35 -12.94 1.13 -6.73
CA GLU A 35 -14.36 0.86 -6.47
C GLU A 35 -14.94 -0.21 -7.40
N ASP A 36 -14.51 -0.25 -8.66
CA ASP A 36 -14.98 -1.19 -9.67
C ASP A 36 -13.98 -2.35 -9.86
N ASP A 37 -14.38 -3.54 -9.39
CA ASP A 37 -13.56 -4.74 -9.46
C ASP A 37 -13.35 -5.23 -10.91
N ASP A 38 -14.29 -4.98 -11.83
CA ASP A 38 -14.18 -5.40 -13.23
C ASP A 38 -13.20 -4.51 -14.00
N VAL A 39 -13.24 -3.19 -13.75
CA VAL A 39 -12.26 -2.24 -14.30
C VAL A 39 -10.87 -2.54 -13.74
N CYS A 40 -10.76 -2.83 -12.43
CA CYS A 40 -9.50 -3.21 -11.82
C CYS A 40 -8.94 -4.51 -12.42
N ARG A 41 -9.78 -5.52 -12.65
CA ARG A 41 -9.38 -6.79 -13.27
C ARG A 41 -8.84 -6.60 -14.68
N LYS A 42 -9.47 -5.72 -15.48
CA LYS A 42 -8.97 -5.36 -16.82
C LYS A 42 -7.61 -4.65 -16.71
N ALA A 43 -7.47 -3.71 -15.79
CA ALA A 43 -6.22 -3.00 -15.58
C ALA A 43 -5.07 -3.90 -15.08
N GLN A 44 -5.40 -4.99 -14.38
CA GLN A 44 -4.43 -6.00 -13.94
C GLN A 44 -3.78 -6.74 -15.12
N GLN A 45 -4.48 -6.88 -16.25
CA GLN A 45 -3.96 -7.54 -17.46
C GLN A 45 -2.87 -6.73 -18.15
N THR A 46 -2.96 -5.40 -18.11
CA THR A 46 -2.02 -4.48 -18.78
C THR A 46 -1.12 -3.72 -17.81
N GLY A 47 -1.28 -3.94 -16.51
CA GLY A 47 -0.56 -3.24 -15.46
C GLY A 47 0.85 -3.78 -15.19
N ALA A 48 1.56 -3.06 -14.34
CA ALA A 48 2.89 -3.44 -13.88
C ALA A 48 2.84 -3.95 -12.43
N PHE A 49 3.65 -4.97 -12.14
CA PHE A 49 3.73 -5.62 -10.84
C PHE A 49 5.08 -5.37 -10.16
N TYR A 50 5.00 -5.08 -8.87
CA TYR A 50 6.12 -4.97 -7.95
C TYR A 50 6.10 -6.18 -7.03
N LEU A 51 7.22 -6.89 -6.95
CA LEU A 51 7.30 -8.15 -6.21
C LEU A 51 7.86 -7.93 -4.81
N PHE A 52 7.23 -8.57 -3.85
CA PHE A 52 7.64 -8.62 -2.46
C PHE A 52 7.80 -10.07 -2.02
N HIS A 53 8.62 -10.29 -1.00
CA HIS A 53 8.68 -11.54 -0.26
C HIS A 53 8.79 -11.20 1.22
N SER A 54 7.79 -11.60 2.00
CA SER A 54 7.74 -11.32 3.43
C SER A 54 7.90 -9.82 3.73
N LEU A 55 7.15 -8.99 3.00
CA LEU A 55 7.12 -7.52 3.07
C LEU A 55 8.43 -6.82 2.65
N ALA A 56 9.43 -7.54 2.15
CA ALA A 56 10.63 -6.95 1.55
C ALA A 56 10.47 -6.87 0.02
N PRO A 57 10.63 -5.69 -0.61
CA PRO A 57 10.58 -5.56 -2.06
C PRO A 57 11.80 -6.21 -2.73
N LEU A 58 11.59 -6.71 -3.94
CA LEU A 58 12.66 -7.11 -4.84
C LEU A 58 13.38 -5.85 -5.35
N LEU A 59 14.69 -5.78 -5.11
CA LEU A 59 15.54 -4.70 -5.58
C LEU A 59 16.72 -5.27 -6.38
N GLN A 60 17.08 -4.57 -7.46
CA GLN A 60 18.27 -4.87 -8.24
C GLN A 60 19.34 -3.82 -7.91
N THR A 61 20.56 -4.30 -7.63
CA THR A 61 21.67 -3.41 -7.30
C THR A 61 22.27 -2.88 -8.60
N SER A 62 22.31 -1.56 -8.76
CA SER A 62 22.98 -0.88 -9.87
C SER A 62 23.96 0.13 -9.31
N GLU A 63 25.26 -0.19 -9.36
CA GLU A 63 26.36 0.60 -8.79
C GLU A 63 26.10 1.07 -7.33
N HIS A 64 25.51 2.25 -7.15
CA HIS A 64 25.27 2.92 -5.86
C HIS A 64 23.78 3.12 -5.54
N GLN A 65 22.87 2.65 -6.38
CA GLN A 65 21.43 2.82 -6.21
C GLN A 65 20.70 1.50 -6.39
N TYR A 66 19.56 1.39 -5.72
CA TYR A 66 18.63 0.29 -5.93
C TYR A 66 17.64 0.65 -7.03
N LEU A 67 17.55 -0.22 -8.03
CA LEU A 67 16.51 -0.18 -9.04
C LEU A 67 15.35 -1.07 -8.62
N VAL A 68 14.15 -0.62 -8.93
CA VAL A 68 12.91 -1.35 -8.64
C VAL A 68 12.40 -1.97 -9.94
N PRO A 69 12.62 -3.27 -10.18
CA PRO A 69 12.13 -3.93 -11.38
C PRO A 69 10.60 -3.98 -11.40
N ARG A 70 10.03 -3.80 -12.59
CA ARG A 70 8.59 -3.90 -12.88
C ARG A 70 8.37 -5.10 -13.76
N PHE A 71 7.32 -5.88 -13.47
CA PHE A 71 6.97 -7.08 -14.21
C PHE A 71 5.62 -6.91 -14.89
N SER A 72 5.48 -7.43 -16.11
CA SER A 72 4.19 -7.62 -16.76
C SER A 72 3.46 -8.85 -16.21
N LEU A 73 2.15 -8.94 -16.46
CA LEU A 73 1.36 -10.13 -16.12
C LEU A 73 1.95 -11.41 -16.74
N SER A 74 2.38 -11.34 -18.00
CA SER A 74 2.94 -12.50 -18.71
C SER A 74 4.26 -13.02 -18.10
N GLU A 75 5.11 -12.12 -17.62
CA GLU A 75 6.34 -12.49 -16.91
C GLU A 75 6.01 -13.09 -15.54
N LEU A 76 5.03 -12.51 -14.85
CA LEU A 76 4.58 -13.01 -13.55
C LEU A 76 3.96 -14.41 -13.65
N GLU A 77 3.13 -14.69 -14.65
CA GLU A 77 2.56 -16.01 -14.88
C GLU A 77 3.63 -17.06 -15.19
N ARG A 78 4.64 -16.70 -15.98
CA ARG A 78 5.80 -17.58 -16.26
C ARG A 78 6.59 -17.88 -14.98
N LEU A 79 6.83 -16.87 -14.16
CA LEU A 79 7.51 -17.03 -12.86
C LEU A 79 6.70 -17.94 -11.94
N LEU A 80 5.40 -17.68 -11.76
CA LEU A 80 4.53 -18.50 -10.92
C LEU A 80 4.47 -19.95 -11.42
N SER A 81 4.36 -20.17 -12.72
CA SER A 81 4.35 -21.51 -13.33
C SER A 81 5.67 -22.26 -13.07
N LYS A 82 6.81 -21.57 -13.16
CA LYS A 82 8.14 -22.14 -12.87
C LYS A 82 8.26 -22.65 -11.43
N PHE A 83 7.64 -21.93 -10.49
CA PHE A 83 7.64 -22.27 -9.08
C PHE A 83 6.43 -23.12 -8.65
N GLY A 84 5.64 -23.64 -9.60
CA GLY A 84 4.49 -24.50 -9.33
C GLY A 84 3.34 -23.81 -8.59
N GLN A 85 3.25 -22.48 -8.66
CA GLN A 85 2.20 -21.69 -8.04
C GLN A 85 1.03 -21.45 -9.01
N ASN A 86 -0.18 -21.36 -8.48
CA ASN A 86 -1.37 -21.09 -9.28
C ASN A 86 -1.45 -19.59 -9.66
N ALA A 87 -1.93 -19.30 -10.87
CA ALA A 87 -2.18 -17.94 -11.37
C ALA A 87 -3.18 -17.15 -10.49
N GLN A 88 -3.99 -17.83 -9.68
CA GLN A 88 -4.87 -17.21 -8.67
C GLN A 88 -4.12 -16.31 -7.68
N ARG A 89 -2.82 -16.54 -7.44
CA ARG A 89 -2.01 -15.66 -6.57
C ARG A 89 -1.92 -14.23 -7.09
N ILE A 90 -2.16 -13.99 -8.38
CA ILE A 90 -2.17 -12.65 -8.95
C ILE A 90 -3.33 -11.83 -8.36
N GLU A 91 -4.46 -12.45 -8.00
CA GLU A 91 -5.60 -11.76 -7.35
C GLU A 91 -5.26 -11.27 -5.93
N ASP A 92 -4.22 -11.81 -5.31
CA ASP A 92 -3.74 -11.36 -4.00
C ASP A 92 -2.95 -10.04 -4.07
N SER A 93 -2.61 -9.58 -5.28
CA SER A 93 -1.96 -8.29 -5.48
C SER A 93 -2.82 -7.09 -5.05
N VAL A 94 -2.17 -5.98 -4.71
CA VAL A 94 -2.80 -4.74 -4.24
C VAL A 94 -2.46 -3.59 -5.15
N LEU A 95 -3.43 -2.76 -5.48
CA LEU A 95 -3.25 -1.56 -6.30
C LEU A 95 -2.52 -0.49 -5.48
N ILE A 96 -1.37 -0.05 -5.98
CA ILE A 96 -0.51 0.93 -5.29
C ILE A 96 -0.52 2.29 -5.98
N GLY A 97 -0.83 2.34 -7.28
CA GLY A 97 -0.86 3.60 -8.03
C GLY A 97 -1.15 3.40 -9.51
N CYS A 98 -0.94 4.46 -10.28
CA CYS A 98 -1.02 4.43 -11.73
C CYS A 98 -0.10 5.48 -12.36
N SER A 99 0.27 5.25 -13.62
CA SER A 99 1.00 6.21 -14.45
C SER A 99 0.09 7.31 -15.00
N GLU A 100 0.68 8.33 -15.60
CA GLU A 100 -0.08 9.39 -16.32
C GLU A 100 -0.77 8.83 -17.59
N GLN A 101 -0.30 7.70 -18.10
CA GLN A 101 -0.86 7.00 -19.27
C GLN A 101 -1.89 5.93 -18.90
N HIS A 102 -2.40 5.94 -17.66
CA HIS A 102 -3.35 4.96 -17.13
C HIS A 102 -2.81 3.51 -17.08
N GLU A 103 -1.50 3.33 -16.90
CA GLU A 103 -0.94 2.04 -16.53
C GLU A 103 -1.12 1.85 -15.02
N ALA A 104 -1.87 0.84 -14.59
CA ALA A 104 -2.04 0.53 -13.17
C ALA A 104 -0.80 -0.19 -12.60
N TRP A 105 -0.45 0.12 -11.36
CA TRP A 105 0.67 -0.48 -10.65
C TRP A 105 0.15 -1.30 -9.48
N PHE A 106 0.60 -2.54 -9.39
CA PHE A 106 0.20 -3.50 -8.38
C PHE A 106 1.40 -4.01 -7.59
N ALA A 107 1.23 -4.33 -6.32
CA ALA A 107 2.22 -5.01 -5.52
C ALA A 107 1.73 -6.41 -5.14
N LEU A 108 2.59 -7.42 -5.29
CA LEU A 108 2.30 -8.80 -4.95
C LEU A 108 3.38 -9.34 -4.02
N ASP A 109 2.97 -9.86 -2.87
CA ASP A 109 3.87 -10.60 -1.98
C ASP A 109 3.77 -12.09 -2.25
N LEU A 110 4.90 -12.69 -2.62
CA LEU A 110 5.01 -14.11 -2.95
C LEU A 110 5.30 -14.97 -1.71
N GLY A 111 5.74 -14.36 -0.61
CA GLY A 111 6.08 -15.04 0.63
C GLY A 111 4.91 -15.17 1.62
N LEU A 112 3.89 -14.31 1.51
CA LEU A 112 2.72 -14.34 2.38
C LEU A 112 1.77 -15.50 2.05
N ASN A 113 1.15 -16.04 3.09
CA ASN A 113 0.16 -17.09 2.98
C ASN A 113 -1.22 -16.45 2.81
N SER A 114 -1.76 -16.48 1.60
CA SER A 114 -3.17 -16.18 1.39
C SER A 114 -4.02 -17.30 1.95
N SER A 115 -5.15 -16.96 2.55
CA SER A 115 -6.15 -17.92 3.07
C SER A 115 -6.67 -18.93 2.03
N SER A 116 -6.35 -18.74 0.75
CA SER A 116 -6.73 -19.59 -0.38
C SER A 116 -5.62 -20.54 -0.86
N SER A 117 -4.35 -20.40 -0.44
CA SER A 117 -3.25 -21.23 -0.95
C SER A 117 -2.68 -22.17 0.10
N THR A 118 -2.85 -23.48 -0.10
CA THR A 118 -2.22 -24.57 0.66
C THR A 118 -0.76 -24.84 0.25
N HIS A 119 -0.23 -24.07 -0.71
CA HIS A 119 1.13 -24.25 -1.22
C HIS A 119 2.15 -23.53 -0.34
N ALA A 120 3.28 -24.20 -0.08
CA ALA A 120 4.38 -23.71 0.72
C ALA A 120 4.95 -22.38 0.19
N SER A 121 5.30 -21.49 1.12
CA SER A 121 6.05 -20.25 0.83
C SER A 121 7.30 -20.59 0.04
N LEU A 122 7.51 -19.93 -1.10
CA LEU A 122 8.60 -20.24 -2.01
C LEU A 122 9.97 -19.90 -1.37
N PRO A 123 11.01 -20.72 -1.61
CA PRO A 123 12.35 -20.45 -1.10
C PRO A 123 12.90 -19.15 -1.70
N LYS A 124 13.18 -18.19 -0.83
CA LYS A 124 13.67 -16.85 -1.16
C LYS A 124 14.87 -16.86 -2.12
N SER A 125 15.84 -17.75 -1.89
CA SER A 125 17.10 -17.82 -2.63
C SER A 125 16.94 -18.19 -4.11
N GLU A 126 16.00 -19.09 -4.43
CA GLU A 126 15.76 -19.49 -5.82
C GLU A 126 15.15 -18.34 -6.63
N MET A 127 14.24 -17.60 -6.01
CA MET A 127 13.61 -16.44 -6.62
C MET A 127 14.60 -15.29 -6.85
N GLU A 128 15.48 -15.02 -5.88
CA GLU A 128 16.53 -14.00 -6.01
C GLU A 128 17.45 -14.30 -7.20
N THR A 129 17.80 -15.58 -7.38
CA THR A 129 18.63 -16.04 -8.50
C THR A 129 17.92 -15.85 -9.84
N GLU A 130 16.64 -16.22 -9.94
CA GLU A 130 15.85 -16.09 -11.17
C GLU A 130 15.64 -14.63 -11.57
N LEU A 131 15.32 -13.78 -10.58
CA LEU A 131 14.97 -12.38 -10.79
C LEU A 131 16.19 -11.47 -10.88
N LYS A 132 17.40 -12.03 -10.71
CA LYS A 132 18.69 -11.31 -10.70
C LYS A 132 18.67 -10.12 -9.73
N GLY A 133 18.07 -10.32 -8.56
CA GLY A 133 17.85 -9.28 -7.56
C GLY A 133 17.75 -9.87 -6.17
N SER A 134 17.65 -9.03 -5.16
CA SER A 134 17.54 -9.46 -3.77
C SER A 134 16.33 -8.83 -3.11
N PHE A 135 15.67 -9.56 -2.21
CA PHE A 135 14.60 -8.99 -1.39
C PHE A 135 15.21 -8.34 -0.17
N ILE A 136 15.14 -7.00 -0.14
CA ILE A 136 15.82 -6.16 0.85
C ILE A 136 14.77 -5.39 1.65
N GLU A 137 14.93 -5.34 2.97
CA GLU A 137 14.05 -4.54 3.82
C GLU A 137 14.12 -3.05 3.44
N LEU A 138 12.96 -2.42 3.27
CA LEU A 138 12.87 -1.02 2.84
C LEU A 138 13.66 -0.04 3.71
N ARG A 139 13.73 -0.27 5.02
CA ARG A 139 14.52 0.58 5.94
C ARG A 139 16.02 0.53 5.64
N LYS A 140 16.54 -0.59 5.15
CA LYS A 140 17.95 -0.75 4.76
C LYS A 140 18.22 -0.10 3.39
N ALA A 141 17.27 -0.18 2.48
CA ALA A 141 17.39 0.33 1.11
C ALA A 141 17.06 1.83 0.96
N LEU A 142 16.42 2.45 1.95
CA LEU A 142 15.83 3.79 1.85
C LEU A 142 16.75 4.85 1.25
N PHE A 143 18.01 4.92 1.70
CA PHE A 143 18.95 5.95 1.28
C PHE A 143 19.54 5.72 -0.12
N GLN A 144 19.36 4.52 -0.69
CA GLN A 144 19.84 4.15 -2.02
C GLN A 144 18.71 4.08 -3.05
N LEU A 145 17.46 4.29 -2.62
CA LEU A 145 16.28 4.32 -3.49
C LEU A 145 15.98 5.74 -3.98
N ASN A 146 15.42 5.83 -5.18
CA ASN A 146 14.81 7.07 -5.66
C ASN A 146 13.66 7.48 -4.71
N PRO A 147 13.54 8.78 -4.34
CA PRO A 147 12.43 9.27 -3.52
C PRO A 147 11.03 8.85 -4.01
N VAL A 148 10.79 8.85 -5.32
CA VAL A 148 9.48 8.48 -5.90
C VAL A 148 9.18 7.00 -5.66
N ASP A 149 10.15 6.13 -5.96
CA ASP A 149 10.03 4.69 -5.79
C ASP A 149 9.95 4.30 -4.31
N SER A 150 10.69 4.99 -3.45
CA SER A 150 10.65 4.75 -2.00
C SER A 150 9.24 4.96 -1.45
N SER A 151 8.58 6.08 -1.82
CA SER A 151 7.21 6.39 -1.41
C SER A 151 6.22 5.33 -1.90
N LEU A 152 6.38 4.89 -3.15
CA LEU A 152 5.55 3.85 -3.75
C LEU A 152 5.70 2.52 -3.01
N LEU A 153 6.94 2.07 -2.75
CA LEU A 153 7.21 0.80 -2.09
C LEU A 153 6.79 0.79 -0.61
N PHE A 154 6.92 1.90 0.12
CA PHE A 154 6.37 1.98 1.48
C PHE A 154 4.85 1.90 1.50
N THR A 155 4.20 2.54 0.52
CA THR A 155 2.75 2.44 0.36
C THR A 155 2.36 0.98 0.11
N ALA A 156 3.04 0.32 -0.83
CA ALA A 156 2.86 -1.10 -1.13
C ALA A 156 3.03 -2.00 0.12
N GLN A 157 4.16 -1.84 0.83
CA GLN A 157 4.46 -2.59 2.05
C GLN A 157 3.37 -2.40 3.11
N SER A 158 2.90 -1.17 3.31
CA SER A 158 1.86 -0.87 4.31
C SER A 158 0.52 -1.55 3.99
N LEU A 159 0.15 -1.60 2.71
CA LEU A 159 -1.08 -2.24 2.24
C LEU A 159 -1.00 -3.76 2.37
N LEU A 160 0.10 -4.36 1.91
CA LEU A 160 0.36 -5.79 2.04
C LEU A 160 0.34 -6.23 3.52
N HIS A 161 1.04 -5.50 4.38
CA HIS A 161 1.06 -5.76 5.82
C HIS A 161 -0.31 -5.61 6.46
N TRP A 162 -1.10 -4.61 6.05
CA TRP A 162 -2.47 -4.45 6.54
C TRP A 162 -3.34 -5.65 6.20
N HIS A 163 -3.26 -6.18 4.97
CA HIS A 163 -4.03 -7.36 4.58
C HIS A 163 -3.61 -8.62 5.32
N ASP A 164 -2.32 -8.78 5.59
CA ASP A 164 -1.77 -9.89 6.36
C ASP A 164 -2.33 -9.89 7.80
N GLY A 165 -2.37 -8.73 8.46
CA GLY A 165 -2.88 -8.60 9.82
C GLY A 165 -4.41 -8.57 9.97
N HIS A 166 -5.17 -8.33 8.89
CA HIS A 166 -6.63 -8.09 8.95
C HIS A 166 -7.44 -9.11 8.14
N GLN A 167 -7.06 -10.39 8.22
CA GLN A 167 -7.74 -11.47 7.51
C GLN A 167 -9.15 -11.76 8.04
N PHE A 168 -9.39 -11.54 9.34
CA PHE A 168 -10.65 -11.88 10.02
C PHE A 168 -11.45 -10.65 10.46
N CYS A 169 -12.77 -10.82 10.54
CA CYS A 169 -13.67 -9.76 10.99
C CYS A 169 -13.65 -9.63 12.51
N SER A 170 -13.41 -8.41 13.01
CA SER A 170 -13.40 -8.13 14.46
C SER A 170 -14.74 -8.38 15.16
N ARG A 171 -15.86 -8.33 14.44
CA ARG A 171 -17.20 -8.54 15.01
C ARG A 171 -17.65 -10.01 14.96
N SER A 172 -17.44 -10.69 13.84
CA SER A 172 -17.98 -12.04 13.61
C SER A 172 -16.93 -13.15 13.67
N GLY A 173 -15.63 -12.82 13.69
CA GLY A 173 -14.53 -13.78 13.60
C GLY A 173 -14.37 -14.44 12.23
N GLN A 174 -15.30 -14.22 11.29
CA GLN A 174 -15.29 -14.85 9.97
C GLN A 174 -14.22 -14.22 9.06
N PRO A 175 -13.64 -14.98 8.11
CA PRO A 175 -12.69 -14.43 7.15
C PRO A 175 -13.35 -13.35 6.30
N THR A 176 -12.63 -12.25 6.13
CA THR A 176 -13.04 -11.12 5.29
C THR A 176 -12.52 -11.31 3.87
N LYS A 177 -13.25 -10.80 2.88
CA LYS A 177 -12.86 -10.84 1.47
C LYS A 177 -12.31 -9.48 1.05
N LYS A 178 -11.12 -9.46 0.46
CA LYS A 178 -10.52 -8.27 -0.16
C LYS A 178 -11.23 -7.98 -1.50
N ASN A 179 -11.32 -6.71 -1.89
CA ASN A 179 -11.69 -6.34 -3.26
C ASN A 179 -10.50 -6.52 -4.24
N MET A 180 -10.73 -6.41 -5.55
CA MET A 180 -9.67 -6.64 -6.54
C MET A 180 -8.49 -5.67 -6.38
N ALA A 181 -8.76 -4.41 -6.04
CA ALA A 181 -7.72 -3.41 -5.85
C ALA A 181 -6.99 -3.50 -4.50
N GLY A 182 -7.49 -4.24 -3.51
CA GLY A 182 -6.95 -4.22 -2.15
C GLY A 182 -7.16 -2.90 -1.39
N SER A 183 -8.07 -2.04 -1.84
CA SER A 183 -8.42 -0.80 -1.14
C SER A 183 -9.26 -1.03 0.11
N LYS A 184 -9.98 -2.16 0.19
CA LYS A 184 -10.89 -2.49 1.29
C LYS A 184 -11.04 -4.00 1.48
N ARG A 185 -11.51 -4.40 2.66
CA ARG A 185 -11.95 -5.76 2.96
C ARG A 185 -13.39 -5.72 3.43
N VAL A 186 -14.21 -6.67 2.96
CA VAL A 186 -15.63 -6.77 3.29
C VAL A 186 -15.89 -8.11 3.97
N CYS A 187 -16.55 -8.09 5.11
CA CYS A 187 -16.99 -9.32 5.75
C CYS A 187 -18.28 -9.82 5.08
N PRO A 188 -18.31 -11.06 4.58
CA PRO A 188 -19.48 -11.57 3.85
C PRO A 188 -20.72 -11.74 4.73
N SER A 189 -20.56 -12.01 6.04
CA SER A 189 -21.65 -12.28 6.98
C SER A 189 -22.34 -11.02 7.49
N ASN A 190 -21.59 -9.97 7.82
CA ASN A 190 -22.15 -8.75 8.41
C ASN A 190 -22.04 -7.50 7.52
N LYS A 191 -21.44 -7.62 6.33
CA LYS A 191 -21.23 -6.55 5.34
C LYS A 191 -20.43 -5.35 5.85
N ILE A 192 -19.72 -5.47 6.98
CA ILE A 192 -18.82 -4.42 7.48
C ILE A 192 -17.64 -4.31 6.53
N ILE A 193 -17.33 -3.07 6.16
CA ILE A 193 -16.19 -2.70 5.32
C ILE A 193 -15.07 -2.18 6.20
N TYR A 194 -13.89 -2.74 6.02
CA TYR A 194 -12.65 -2.33 6.69
C TYR A 194 -11.73 -1.65 5.68
N TYR A 195 -11.12 -0.55 6.09
CA TYR A 195 -10.17 0.22 5.30
C TYR A 195 -8.78 0.22 5.95
N PRO A 196 -7.70 0.27 5.15
CA PRO A 196 -6.35 0.48 5.66
C PRO A 196 -6.24 1.74 6.52
N GLN A 197 -5.59 1.62 7.67
CA GLN A 197 -5.38 2.74 8.58
C GLN A 197 -4.01 3.37 8.35
N VAL A 198 -3.99 4.70 8.18
CA VAL A 198 -2.75 5.48 8.18
C VAL A 198 -2.55 6.13 9.55
N LYS A 199 -1.42 5.82 10.20
CA LYS A 199 -1.03 6.50 11.44
C LYS A 199 -0.40 7.84 11.08
N VAL A 200 -1.19 8.91 11.15
CA VAL A 200 -0.69 10.28 10.95
C VAL A 200 -0.10 10.78 12.27
N TRP A 201 1.23 10.80 12.34
CA TRP A 201 1.93 11.48 13.43
C TRP A 201 1.78 12.98 13.25
N LYS A 202 0.89 13.59 14.02
CA LYS A 202 0.79 15.05 14.08
C LYS A 202 2.10 15.58 14.66
N ARG A 203 2.79 16.44 13.90
CA ARG A 203 3.90 17.23 14.44
C ARG A 203 3.36 18.00 15.63
N LEU A 204 3.82 17.64 16.83
CA LEU A 204 3.48 18.38 18.03
C LEU A 204 4.08 19.78 17.86
N SER A 205 3.27 20.82 18.10
CA SER A 205 3.80 22.17 18.17
C SER A 205 4.85 22.24 19.28
N GLU A 206 5.84 23.12 19.15
CA GLU A 206 6.90 23.29 20.16
C GLU A 206 6.32 23.47 21.58
N GLY A 207 5.25 24.26 21.72
CA GLY A 207 4.55 24.43 23.00
C GLY A 207 3.77 23.21 23.54
N LYS A 208 3.50 22.19 22.70
CA LYS A 208 2.97 20.89 23.14
C LYS A 208 4.09 19.89 23.43
N LEU A 209 5.20 19.97 22.71
CA LEU A 209 6.41 19.23 23.02
C LEU A 209 6.90 19.65 24.41
N GLN A 210 7.07 20.95 24.65
CA GLN A 210 7.54 21.47 25.93
C GLN A 210 6.68 20.98 27.10
N ARG A 211 5.35 21.08 26.99
CA ARG A 211 4.44 20.57 28.03
C ARG A 211 4.54 19.06 28.23
N ARG A 212 4.71 18.27 27.16
CA ARG A 212 4.89 16.82 27.29
C ARG A 212 6.22 16.46 27.96
N TRP A 213 7.28 17.21 27.66
CA TRP A 213 8.57 17.08 28.35
C TRP A 213 8.45 17.51 29.82
N ASP A 214 7.82 18.64 30.12
CA ASP A 214 7.62 19.13 31.49
C ASP A 214 6.81 18.16 32.36
N TRP A 215 5.82 17.47 31.80
CA TRP A 215 5.10 16.38 32.48
C TRP A 215 6.03 15.18 32.77
N SER A 216 6.86 14.78 31.80
CA SER A 216 7.83 13.69 31.98
C SER A 216 8.88 13.97 33.06
N TRP A 217 9.22 15.25 33.32
CA TRP A 217 10.15 15.63 34.38
C TRP A 217 9.48 15.71 35.77
N LYS A 218 8.19 16.06 35.84
CA LYS A 218 7.42 16.10 37.10
C LYS A 218 7.21 14.72 37.72
N ASP A 219 7.02 13.69 36.90
CA ASP A 219 6.90 12.31 37.40
C ASP A 219 8.26 11.71 37.83
N CYS A 220 9.38 12.27 37.36
CA CYS A 220 10.72 11.85 37.75
C CYS A 220 11.22 12.55 39.03
N SER A 221 10.50 13.55 39.52
CA SER A 221 10.86 14.35 40.70
C SER A 221 10.04 14.02 41.94
N THR A 222 9.25 12.93 41.93
CA THR A 222 8.73 12.36 43.16
C THR A 222 9.90 11.73 43.92
N LEU A 223 10.40 12.44 44.93
CA LEU A 223 11.37 11.94 45.90
C LEU A 223 10.95 10.54 46.37
N HIS A 224 11.87 9.57 46.19
CA HIS A 224 11.85 8.31 46.93
C HIS A 224 11.59 8.62 48.42
N PRO A 225 10.66 7.92 49.09
CA PRO A 225 10.56 8.01 50.54
C PRO A 225 11.92 7.63 51.12
N SER A 226 12.48 8.53 51.93
CA SER A 226 13.70 8.33 52.70
C SER A 226 13.70 6.95 53.34
N THR A 227 14.71 6.15 53.03
CA THR A 227 15.06 4.94 53.78
C THR A 227 15.32 5.35 55.23
N GLY A 228 14.31 5.14 56.09
CA GLY A 228 14.43 5.31 57.53
C GLY A 228 15.31 4.20 58.14
N PRO A 229 15.89 4.43 59.33
CA PRO A 229 17.09 3.74 59.79
C PRO A 229 16.89 2.26 60.13
N PHE A 230 17.95 1.50 59.84
CA PHE A 230 18.17 0.10 60.18
C PHE A 230 17.89 -0.18 61.67
N LEU A 231 17.13 -1.24 61.94
CA LEU A 231 17.05 -1.88 63.26
C LEU A 231 18.41 -2.54 63.57
N THR A 232 19.13 -1.99 64.54
CA THR A 232 20.27 -2.64 65.18
C THR A 232 19.77 -3.79 66.04
N ALA A 233 20.12 -5.02 65.65
CA ALA A 233 20.05 -6.19 66.52
C ALA A 233 21.20 -6.09 67.55
N HIS A 234 20.86 -6.09 68.83
CA HIS A 234 21.80 -6.40 69.90
C HIS A 234 21.39 -7.73 70.53
N SER A 235 22.33 -8.69 70.43
CA SER A 235 22.66 -9.82 71.31
C SER A 235 21.54 -10.52 72.08
#